data_AF-A0A1S2IQD3-F1
#
_entry.id   AF-A0A1S2IQD3-F1
#
_cell.length_a   1.000
_cell.length_b   1.000
_cell.length_c   1.000
_cell.angle_alpha   90.00
_cell.angle_beta   90.00
_cell.angle_gamma   90.00
#
_symmetry.space_group_name_H-M   'P 1'
#
loop_
_entity.id
_entity.type
_entity.pdbx_description
1 polymer ?
#
loop_
_entity_poly.entity_id
_entity_poly.type
_entity_poly.pdbx_seq_one_letter_code
_entity_poly.pdbx_strand_id
1 'polypeptide(L)' 'MPSITIERPRADALRARRTEILRQWGLDERGFAPVLEHRDLHGDEWQAENELDGIEFVLGDDL' A
#
# COMPACT_ATOMS: atom_id res chain seq x y z
N MET A 1 18.57 16.45 -0.15
CA MET A 1 17.35 15.76 0.29
C MET A 1 17.76 14.75 1.35
N PRO A 2 17.07 14.63 2.50
CA PRO A 2 17.42 13.61 3.48
C PRO A 2 17.06 12.22 2.92
N SER A 3 18.07 11.37 2.75
CA SER A 3 17.87 9.95 2.42
C SER A 3 17.27 9.25 3.63
N ILE A 4 16.00 8.85 3.53
CA ILE A 4 15.33 8.11 4.59
C ILE A 4 15.75 6.65 4.44
N THR A 5 16.88 6.26 5.04
CA THR A 5 17.25 4.84 5.11
C THR A 5 16.20 4.10 5.93
N ILE A 6 15.40 3.25 5.29
CA ILE A 6 14.38 2.47 5.99
C ILE A 6 15.04 1.27 6.63
N GLU A 7 15.01 1.21 7.96
CA GLU A 7 15.51 0.05 8.68
C GLU A 7 14.74 -1.21 8.24
N ARG A 8 15.43 -2.30 7.90
CA ARG A 8 14.83 -3.60 7.49
C ARG A 8 13.60 -4.04 8.31
N PRO A 9 13.59 -3.99 9.66
CA PRO A 9 12.38 -4.33 10.44
C PRO A 9 11.17 -3.45 10.12
N ARG A 10 11.37 -2.20 9.69
CA ARG A 10 10.32 -1.30 9.24
C ARG A 10 9.81 -1.69 7.85
N ALA A 11 10.68 -2.13 6.94
CA ALA A 11 10.27 -2.62 5.63
C ALA A 11 9.43 -3.90 5.72
N ASP A 12 9.79 -4.85 6.59
CA ASP A 12 9.01 -6.08 6.79
C ASP A 12 7.65 -5.81 7.45
N ALA A 13 7.59 -4.88 8.40
CA ALA A 13 6.33 -4.43 8.99
C ALA A 13 5.41 -3.78 7.94
N LEU A 14 5.95 -2.97 7.03
CA LEU A 14 5.19 -2.35 5.94
C LEU A 14 4.68 -3.40 4.94
N ARG A 15 5.48 -4.41 4.60
CA ARG A 15 5.04 -5.55 3.75
C ARG A 15 3.92 -6.36 4.41
N ALA A 16 4.04 -6.59 5.72
CA ALA A 16 2.99 -7.27 6.49
C ALA A 16 1.70 -6.44 6.49
N ARG A 17 1.81 -5.12 6.68
CA ARG A 17 0.67 -4.21 6.65
C ARG A 17 0.00 -4.16 5.28
N ARG A 18 0.77 -4.09 4.19
CA ARG A 18 0.26 -4.22 2.81
C ARG A 18 -0.55 -5.50 2.64
N THR A 19 -0.01 -6.63 3.12
CA THR A 19 -0.67 -7.94 3.02
C THR A 19 -1.97 -7.99 3.82
N GLU A 20 -2.01 -7.36 4.99
CA GLU A 20 -3.21 -7.26 5.82
C GLU A 20 -4.32 -6.47 5.12
N ILE A 21 -4.00 -5.30 4.55
CA ILE A 21 -4.96 -4.47 3.81
C ILE A 21 -5.51 -5.24 2.61
N LEU A 22 -4.65 -5.88 1.81
CA LEU A 22 -5.10 -6.67 0.67
C LEU A 22 -6.05 -7.79 1.09
N ARG A 23 -5.75 -8.50 2.20
CA ARG A 23 -6.63 -9.54 2.74
C ARG A 23 -7.96 -9.00 3.26
N GLN A 24 -7.93 -7.86 3.96
CA GLN A 24 -9.14 -7.24 4.52
C GLN A 24 -10.16 -6.91 3.42
N TRP A 25 -9.67 -6.50 2.25
CA TRP A 25 -10.49 -6.11 1.11
C TRP A 25 -10.68 -7.21 0.05
N GLY A 26 -10.09 -8.40 0.27
CA GLY A 26 -10.16 -9.52 -0.68
C GLY A 26 -9.46 -9.24 -2.02
N LEU A 27 -8.41 -8.42 -1.99
CA LEU A 27 -7.66 -7.95 -3.16
C LEU A 27 -6.42 -8.83 -3.41
N ASP A 28 -5.99 -8.85 -4.66
CA ASP A 28 -4.72 -9.44 -5.07
C ASP A 28 -3.58 -8.40 -4.99
N GLU A 29 -2.41 -8.75 -5.51
CA GLU A 29 -1.24 -7.87 -5.51
C GLU A 29 -1.44 -6.55 -6.28
N ARG A 30 -2.45 -6.46 -7.16
CA ARG A 30 -2.81 -5.26 -7.93
C ARG A 30 -3.65 -4.27 -7.12
N GLY A 31 -4.06 -4.65 -5.90
CA GLY A 31 -4.81 -3.77 -5.01
C GLY A 31 -6.12 -3.28 -5.63
N PHE A 32 -6.39 -1.98 -5.51
CA PHE A 32 -7.61 -1.36 -6.02
C PHE A 32 -7.55 -0.94 -7.48
N ALA A 33 -6.41 -1.12 -8.18
CA ALA A 33 -6.27 -0.70 -9.58
C ALA A 33 -7.39 -1.25 -10.50
N PRO A 34 -7.78 -2.55 -10.43
CA PRO A 34 -8.89 -3.05 -11.25
C PRO A 34 -10.25 -2.48 -10.84
N VAL A 35 -10.43 -2.08 -9.58
CA VAL A 35 -11.69 -1.48 -9.10
C VAL A 35 -11.83 -0.08 -9.68
N LEU A 36 -10.73 0.70 -9.67
CA LEU A 36 -10.64 2.05 -10.23
C LEU A 36 -10.89 2.10 -11.75
N GLU A 37 -10.65 1.00 -12.48
CA GLU A 37 -10.99 0.90 -13.91
C GLU A 37 -12.51 0.88 -14.17
N HIS A 38 -13.31 0.50 -13.18
CA HIS A 38 -14.75 0.28 -13.32
C HIS A 38 -15.62 1.20 -12.46
N ARG A 39 -15.09 1.69 -11.32
CA ARG A 39 -15.79 2.61 -10.41
C ARG A 39 -14.81 3.38 -9.53
N ASP A 40 -15.27 4.49 -8.97
CA ASP A 40 -14.53 5.21 -7.93
C ASP A 40 -14.54 4.45 -6.60
N LEU A 41 -13.50 4.67 -5.79
CA LEU A 41 -13.42 4.19 -4.41
C LEU A 41 -14.17 5.13 -3.47
N HIS A 42 -14.79 4.57 -2.45
CA HIS A 42 -15.54 5.37 -1.48
C HIS A 42 -15.15 5.07 -0.03
N GLY A 43 -15.06 6.14 0.77
CA GLY A 43 -14.84 6.08 2.22
C GLY A 43 -13.59 5.27 2.56
N ASP A 44 -13.81 4.12 3.21
CA ASP A 44 -12.75 3.25 3.70
C ASP A 44 -11.91 2.62 2.56
N GLU A 45 -12.48 2.43 1.37
CA GLU A 45 -11.73 1.94 0.20
C GLU A 45 -10.65 2.95 -0.22
N TRP A 46 -10.99 4.24 -0.22
CA TRP A 46 -10.06 5.31 -0.57
C TRP A 46 -8.94 5.43 0.46
N GLN A 47 -9.28 5.33 1.74
CA GLN A 47 -8.30 5.33 2.83
C GLN A 47 -7.32 4.15 2.72
N ALA A 48 -7.83 2.96 2.39
CA ALA A 48 -7.02 1.77 2.23
C ALA A 48 -6.10 1.85 1.00
N GLU A 49 -6.58 2.41 -0.11
CA GLU A 49 -5.77 2.67 -1.30
C GLU A 49 -4.65 3.69 -1.02
N ASN A 50 -4.93 4.78 -0.31
CA ASN A 50 -3.91 5.75 0.08
C ASN A 50 -2.86 5.15 1.01
N GLU A 51 -3.27 4.25 1.92
CA GLU A 51 -2.32 3.54 2.78
C GLU A 51 -1.43 2.59 1.98
N LEU A 52 -1.98 1.87 0.99
CA LEU A 52 -1.22 1.02 0.09
C LEU A 52 -0.20 1.82 -0.73
N ASP A 53 -0.63 2.96 -1.29
CA ASP A 53 0.22 3.84 -2.10
C ASP A 53 1.35 4.45 -1.26
N GLY A 54 1.04 4.87 -0.02
CA GLY A 54 2.04 5.33 0.94
C GLY A 54 3.03 4.24 1.34
N ILE A 55 2.57 2.99 1.52
CA ILE A 55 3.46 1.86 1.78
C ILE A 55 4.37 1.59 0.57
N GLU A 56 3.84 1.62 -0.65
CA GLU A 56 4.60 1.41 -1.88
C GLU A 56 5.64 2.51 -2.09
N PHE A 57 5.27 3.78 -1.90
CA PHE A 57 6.19 4.90 -1.95
C PHE A 57 7.37 4.72 -0.98
N VAL A 58 7.06 4.37 0.27
CA VAL A 58 8.06 4.18 1.33
C VAL A 58 8.95 2.97 1.03
N LEU A 59 8.41 1.87 0.51
CA LEU A 59 9.20 0.70 0.13
C LEU A 59 9.98 0.89 -1.19
N GLY A 60 9.53 1.78 -2.07
CA GLY A 60 10.11 2.10 -3.37
C GLY A 60 11.21 3.17 -3.34
N ASP A 61 11.26 4.00 -2.29
CA ASP A 61 12.33 5.00 -2.05
C ASP A 61 13.70 4.36 -1.69
N ASP A 62 13.79 3.02 -1.67
CA ASP A 62 15.00 2.23 -1.38
C ASP A 62 15.72 1.72 -2.66
N LEU A 63 15.41 2.27 -3.85
CA LEU A 63 16.04 1.93 -5.14
C LEU A 63 17.07 2.97 -5.62
#